data_AF-A0A6G3MLM1-F1
#
_entry.id   AF-A0A6G3MLM1-F1
#
_cell.length_a   1.000
_cell.length_b   1.000
_cell.length_c   1.000
_cell.angle_alpha   90.00
_cell.angle_beta   90.00
_cell.angle_gamma   90.00
#
_symmetry.space_group_name_H-M   'P 1'
#
loop_
_entity.id
_entity.type
_entity.pdbx_description
1 polymer ?
#
loop_
_entity_poly.entity_id
_entity_poly.type
_entity_poly.pdbx_seq_one_letter_code
_entity_poly.pdbx_strand_id
1 'polypeptide(L)'
;EPTSGLDSFTAESVVNILKKMALNNCAIISTIHQPSSQLFNSFDRLILLAEGKTIFNGPREKALHFFQMAGYICPANYNPSDFYIEKLALKPGTEEEFREIIKNLEETKIKYEERNSSSNKSNENDYSYIEEIEPRKKAKLYQQFPVLLLRSWRSTIREPILFKSRILQV
;
A
#
# COMPACT_ATOMS: atom_id res chain seq x y z
N GLU A 1 1.53 5.53 3.49
CA GLU A 1 0.78 4.83 4.55
C GLU A 1 -0.34 5.71 5.09
N PRO A 2 -1.61 5.50 4.66
CA PRO A 2 -2.73 6.41 4.95
C PRO A 2 -3.33 6.26 6.36
N THR A 3 -3.00 5.19 7.09
CA THR A 3 -3.57 4.89 8.41
C THR A 3 -2.61 5.18 9.57
N SER A 4 -1.40 5.65 9.28
CA SER A 4 -0.38 5.90 10.29
C SER A 4 -0.78 7.05 11.23
N GLY A 5 -0.68 6.82 12.54
CA GLY A 5 -1.03 7.80 13.57
C GLY A 5 -2.53 8.02 13.81
N LEU A 6 -3.39 7.20 13.21
CA LEU A 6 -4.84 7.23 13.43
C LEU A 6 -5.27 6.15 14.42
N ASP A 7 -6.33 6.41 15.18
CA ASP A 7 -7.05 5.37 15.90
C ASP A 7 -7.78 4.43 14.93
N SER A 8 -8.18 3.25 15.42
CA SER A 8 -8.77 2.20 14.58
C SER A 8 -10.03 2.65 13.84
N PHE A 9 -10.87 3.49 14.46
CA PHE A 9 -12.12 3.95 13.85
C PHE A 9 -11.86 4.99 12.75
N THR A 10 -10.95 5.94 13.00
CA THR A 10 -10.57 6.93 11.99
C THR A 10 -9.84 6.27 10.82
N ALA A 11 -8.96 5.29 11.09
CA ALA A 11 -8.28 4.51 10.05
C ALA A 11 -9.26 3.77 9.13
N GLU A 12 -10.28 3.12 9.70
CA GLU A 12 -11.34 2.46 8.94
C GLU A 12 -12.13 3.47 8.08
N SER A 13 -12.46 4.64 8.64
CA SER A 13 -13.14 5.70 7.91
C SER A 13 -12.35 6.17 6.69
N VAL A 14 -11.02 6.34 6.84
CA VAL A 14 -10.13 6.69 5.72
C VAL A 14 -10.14 5.60 4.65
N VAL A 15 -10.00 4.33 5.02
CA VAL A 15 -10.00 3.22 4.05
C VAL A 15 -11.35 3.08 3.36
N ASN A 16 -12.47 3.34 4.04
CA ASN A 16 -13.78 3.38 3.41
C ASN A 16 -13.91 4.49 2.36
N ILE A 17 -13.30 5.66 2.58
CA ILE A 17 -13.25 6.72 1.57
C ILE A 17 -12.41 6.27 0.37
N LEU A 18 -11.24 5.69 0.62
CA LEU A 18 -10.39 5.14 -0.44
C LEU A 18 -11.12 4.07 -1.27
N LYS A 19 -11.88 3.18 -0.61
CA LYS A 19 -12.71 2.17 -1.27
C LYS A 19 -13.80 2.79 -2.13
N LYS A 20 -14.47 3.84 -1.66
CA LYS A 20 -15.45 4.60 -2.48
C LYS A 20 -14.79 5.25 -3.69
N MET A 21 -13.57 5.76 -3.57
CA MET A 21 -12.83 6.28 -4.72
C MET A 21 -12.48 5.16 -5.71
N ALA A 22 -12.08 3.99 -5.22
CA ALA A 22 -11.81 2.82 -6.06
C ALA A 22 -13.03 2.39 -6.87
N LEU A 23 -14.22 2.40 -6.27
CA LEU A 23 -15.49 2.15 -6.95
C LEU A 23 -15.84 3.20 -8.01
N ASN A 24 -15.26 4.41 -7.94
CA ASN A 24 -15.40 5.47 -8.94
C ASN A 24 -14.27 5.44 -9.98
N ASN A 25 -13.81 4.26 -10.38
CA ASN A 25 -12.76 4.04 -11.37
C ASN A 25 -11.42 4.73 -11.06
N CYS A 26 -11.09 4.92 -9.77
CA CYS A 26 -9.79 5.43 -9.36
C CYS A 26 -8.88 4.29 -8.89
N ALA A 27 -7.74 4.08 -9.53
CA ALA A 27 -6.76 3.11 -9.04
C ALA A 27 -6.16 3.59 -7.70
N ILE A 28 -6.36 2.80 -6.64
CA ILE A 28 -5.81 3.07 -5.30
C ILE A 28 -4.71 2.06 -4.99
N ILE A 29 -3.52 2.58 -4.65
CA ILE A 29 -2.39 1.79 -4.15
C ILE A 29 -1.97 2.41 -2.82
N SER A 30 -1.90 1.59 -1.77
CA SER A 30 -1.49 2.04 -0.45
C SER A 30 -0.59 1.02 0.24
N THR A 31 0.43 1.51 0.93
CA THR A 31 1.17 0.73 1.93
C THR A 31 0.44 0.81 3.27
N ILE A 32 0.31 -0.32 3.96
CA ILE A 32 -0.33 -0.40 5.28
C ILE A 32 0.60 -1.15 6.21
N HIS A 33 0.96 -0.53 7.34
CA HIS A 33 1.72 -1.19 8.39
C HIS A 33 0.74 -1.88 9.34
N GLN A 34 0.86 -3.21 9.49
CA GLN A 34 0.12 -4.02 10.48
C GLN A 34 -1.38 -3.67 10.61
N PRO A 35 -2.19 -3.94 9.56
CA PRO A 35 -3.63 -3.67 9.63
C PRO A 35 -4.33 -4.57 10.64
N SER A 36 -5.37 -4.05 11.29
CA SER A 36 -6.33 -4.90 12.00
C SER A 36 -7.02 -5.86 11.02
N SER A 37 -7.52 -6.99 11.50
CA SER A 37 -8.21 -7.97 10.64
C SER A 37 -9.38 -7.40 9.86
N GLN A 38 -10.14 -6.47 10.46
CA GLN A 38 -11.25 -5.78 9.81
C GLN A 38 -10.76 -4.89 8.65
N LEU A 39 -9.69 -4.13 8.88
CA LEU A 39 -9.09 -3.29 7.86
C LEU A 39 -8.49 -4.13 6.73
N PHE A 40 -7.78 -5.20 7.09
CA PHE A 40 -7.19 -6.13 6.13
C PHE A 40 -8.22 -6.75 5.19
N ASN A 41 -9.41 -7.11 5.70
CA ASN A 41 -10.50 -7.63 4.90
C ASN A 41 -11.13 -6.62 3.93
N SER A 42 -10.80 -5.33 4.05
CA SER A 42 -11.31 -4.30 3.14
C SER A 42 -10.54 -4.22 1.82
N PHE A 43 -9.38 -4.87 1.71
CA PHE A 43 -8.54 -4.85 0.50
C PHE A 43 -8.82 -6.04 -0.42
N ASP A 44 -8.86 -5.76 -1.72
CA ASP A 44 -9.16 -6.77 -2.75
C ASP A 44 -7.91 -7.56 -3.17
N ARG A 45 -6.77 -6.86 -3.26
CA ARG A 45 -5.52 -7.39 -3.82
C ARG A 45 -4.34 -7.02 -2.94
N LEU A 46 -3.40 -7.95 -2.80
CA LEU A 46 -2.20 -7.80 -1.98
C LEU A 46 -0.94 -7.87 -2.82
N ILE A 47 0.04 -7.06 -2.43
CA ILE A 47 1.43 -7.17 -2.85
C ILE A 47 2.25 -7.30 -1.57
N LEU A 48 2.86 -8.47 -1.38
CA LEU A 48 3.72 -8.75 -0.24
C LEU A 48 5.17 -8.69 -0.67
N LEU A 49 5.96 -7.90 0.06
CA LEU A 49 7.37 -7.64 -0.23
C LEU A 49 8.25 -8.11 0.92
N ALA A 50 9.40 -8.67 0.60
CA ALA A 50 10.49 -8.94 1.54
C ALA A 50 11.83 -8.66 0.86
N GLU A 51 12.74 -7.97 1.55
CA GLU A 51 14.05 -7.56 1.01
C GLU A 51 14.01 -6.91 -0.39
N GLY A 52 12.97 -6.10 -0.65
CA GLY A 52 12.78 -5.43 -1.95
C GLY A 52 12.25 -6.34 -3.06
N LYS A 53 12.00 -7.63 -2.79
CA LYS A 53 11.46 -8.59 -3.75
C LYS A 53 9.97 -8.82 -3.50
N THR A 54 9.22 -9.05 -4.59
CA THR A 54 7.81 -9.41 -4.51
C THR A 54 7.68 -10.91 -4.24
N ILE A 55 7.15 -11.25 -3.08
CA ILE A 55 6.92 -12.64 -2.67
C ILE A 55 5.55 -13.12 -3.12
N PHE A 56 4.53 -12.26 -3.04
CA PHE A 56 3.19 -12.56 -3.50
C PHE A 56 2.55 -11.32 -4.14
N ASN A 57 1.83 -11.53 -5.25
CA ASN A 57 1.03 -10.51 -5.91
C ASN A 57 -0.26 -11.15 -6.42
N GLY A 58 -1.39 -10.86 -5.79
CA GLY A 58 -2.63 -11.51 -6.14
C GLY A 58 -3.82 -11.12 -5.25
N PRO A 59 -5.00 -11.70 -5.50
CA PRO A 59 -6.16 -11.54 -4.65
C PRO A 59 -5.84 -11.92 -3.20
N ARG A 60 -6.37 -11.15 -2.25
CA ARG A 60 -6.15 -11.35 -0.81
C ARG A 60 -6.48 -12.78 -0.37
N GLU A 61 -7.55 -13.34 -0.89
CA GLU A 61 -8.07 -14.67 -0.55
C GLU A 61 -7.09 -15.79 -0.92
N LYS A 62 -6.27 -15.58 -1.95
CA LYS A 62 -5.30 -16.57 -2.42
C LYS A 62 -3.97 -16.54 -1.65
N ALA A 63 -3.72 -15.49 -0.86
CA ALA A 63 -2.47 -15.35 -0.14
C ALA A 63 -2.25 -16.48 0.88
N LEU A 64 -3.28 -16.85 1.67
CA LEU A 64 -3.18 -17.97 2.61
C LEU A 64 -2.81 -19.29 1.92
N HIS A 65 -3.46 -19.59 0.79
CA HIS A 65 -3.20 -20.79 0.02
C HIS A 65 -1.75 -20.81 -0.52
N PHE A 66 -1.23 -19.66 -0.97
CA PHE A 66 0.16 -19.53 -1.40
C PHE A 66 1.16 -19.88 -0.26
N PHE A 67 0.95 -19.34 0.94
CA PHE A 67 1.81 -19.67 2.09
C PHE A 67 1.66 -21.14 2.50
N GLN A 68 0.46 -21.71 2.41
CA GLN A 68 0.21 -23.12 2.67
C GLN A 68 0.96 -24.03 1.67
N MET A 69 1.04 -23.65 0.40
CA MET A 69 1.85 -24.37 -0.61
C MET A 69 3.35 -24.35 -0.29
N ALA A 70 3.85 -23.29 0.34
CA ALA A 70 5.23 -23.18 0.82
C ALA A 70 5.48 -23.94 2.15
N GLY A 71 4.43 -24.53 2.74
CA GLY A 71 4.50 -25.27 4.00
C GLY A 71 4.20 -24.44 5.26
N TYR A 72 3.73 -23.19 5.11
CA TYR A 72 3.41 -22.32 6.24
C TYR A 72 1.89 -22.18 6.41
N ILE A 73 1.38 -22.68 7.53
CA ILE A 73 -0.06 -22.66 7.86
C ILE A 73 -0.35 -21.56 8.87
N CYS A 74 -1.30 -20.68 8.55
CA CYS A 74 -1.82 -19.69 9.48
C CYS A 74 -2.79 -20.36 10.47
N PRO A 75 -2.64 -20.15 11.80
CA PRO A 75 -3.62 -20.63 12.77
C PRO A 75 -5.01 -19.99 12.54
N ALA A 76 -6.08 -20.71 12.90
CA ALA A 76 -7.46 -20.29 12.61
C ALA A 76 -7.87 -18.96 13.29
N ASN A 77 -7.39 -18.71 14.51
CA ASN A 77 -7.72 -17.51 15.29
C ASN A 77 -6.61 -16.45 15.21
N TYR A 78 -5.81 -16.47 14.14
CA TYR A 78 -4.71 -15.55 13.95
C TYR A 78 -4.95 -14.63 12.76
N ASN A 79 -4.57 -13.37 12.89
CA ASN A 79 -4.77 -12.39 11.85
C ASN A 79 -3.85 -12.70 10.65
N PRO A 80 -4.39 -12.96 9.43
CA PRO A 80 -3.56 -13.31 8.28
C PRO A 80 -2.51 -12.25 7.95
N SER A 81 -2.81 -10.96 8.13
CA SER A 81 -1.83 -9.90 7.87
C SER A 81 -0.62 -9.98 8.77
N ASP A 82 -0.85 -10.25 10.06
CA ASP A 82 0.22 -10.39 11.04
C ASP A 82 1.06 -11.63 10.74
N PHE A 83 0.42 -12.71 10.27
CA PHE A 83 1.12 -13.93 9.88
C PHE A 83 2.03 -13.69 8.69
N TYR A 84 1.57 -12.96 7.67
CA TYR A 84 2.42 -12.61 6.52
C TYR A 84 3.59 -11.74 6.95
N ILE A 85 3.34 -10.71 7.75
CA ILE A 85 4.39 -9.80 8.21
C ILE A 85 5.41 -10.58 9.05
N GLU A 86 4.96 -11.45 9.95
CA GLU A 86 5.87 -12.24 10.79
C GLU A 86 6.80 -13.14 9.95
N LYS A 87 6.27 -13.78 8.91
CA LYS A 87 7.07 -14.64 8.02
C LYS A 87 8.02 -13.87 7.10
N LEU A 88 7.68 -12.62 6.79
CA LEU A 88 8.45 -11.77 5.88
C LEU A 88 9.35 -10.75 6.59
N ALA A 89 9.26 -10.64 7.92
CA ALA A 89 10.09 -9.75 8.71
C ALA A 89 11.41 -10.42 9.12
N LEU A 90 12.51 -9.72 8.89
CA LEU A 90 13.81 -10.10 9.43
C LEU A 90 13.83 -9.84 10.95
N LYS A 91 14.04 -10.90 11.74
CA LYS A 91 14.23 -10.79 13.20
C LYS A 91 15.72 -10.89 13.53
N PRO A 92 16.23 -10.10 14.49
CA PRO A 92 17.63 -10.16 14.88
C PRO A 92 17.96 -11.53 15.49
N GLY A 93 19.03 -12.16 15.01
CA GLY A 93 19.49 -13.46 15.49
C GLY A 93 18.94 -14.68 14.73
N THR A 94 18.04 -14.50 13.76
CA THR A 94 17.47 -15.59 12.94
C THR A 94 17.66 -15.34 11.43
N GLU A 95 18.78 -14.74 11.04
CA GLU A 95 19.00 -14.33 9.64
C GLU A 95 19.09 -15.53 8.68
N GLU A 96 19.69 -16.65 9.13
CA GLU A 96 19.83 -17.85 8.32
C GLU A 96 18.47 -18.49 8.02
N GLU A 97 17.65 -18.67 9.06
CA GLU A 97 16.28 -19.17 8.93
C GLU A 97 15.44 -18.27 8.03
N PHE A 98 15.57 -16.95 8.18
CA PHE A 98 14.88 -15.99 7.33
C PHE A 98 15.25 -16.13 5.86
N ARG A 99 16.54 -16.24 5.54
CA ARG A 99 17.02 -16.44 4.16
C ARG A 99 16.47 -17.73 3.56
N GLU A 100 16.39 -18.80 4.34
CA GLU A 100 15.81 -20.07 3.90
C GLU A 100 14.31 -19.93 3.62
N ILE A 101 13.56 -19.26 4.50
CA ILE A 101 12.13 -18.98 4.31
C ILE A 101 11.90 -18.18 3.03
N ILE A 102 12.63 -17.09 2.81
CA ILE A 102 12.48 -16.25 1.61
C ILE A 102 12.81 -17.04 0.34
N LYS A 103 13.87 -17.85 0.36
CA LYS A 103 14.23 -18.71 -0.76
C LYS A 103 13.12 -19.71 -1.10
N ASN A 104 12.56 -20.39 -0.11
CA ASN A 104 11.43 -21.32 -0.31
C ASN A 104 10.20 -20.58 -0.87
N LEU A 105 9.89 -19.39 -0.36
CA LEU A 105 8.78 -18.58 -0.85
C LEU A 105 8.99 -18.10 -2.29
N GLU A 106 10.20 -17.75 -2.69
CA GLU A 106 10.55 -17.42 -4.08
C GLU A 106 10.37 -18.62 -5.02
N GLU A 107 10.85 -19.80 -4.63
CA GLU A 107 10.65 -21.04 -5.39
C GLU A 107 9.17 -21.41 -5.51
N THR A 108 8.41 -21.22 -4.43
CA THR A 108 6.96 -21.44 -4.43
C THR A 108 6.23 -20.44 -5.31
N LYS A 109 6.68 -19.18 -5.35
CA LYS A 109 6.12 -18.14 -6.23
C LYS A 109 6.20 -18.54 -7.69
N ILE A 110 7.36 -19.03 -8.14
CA ILE A 110 7.54 -19.51 -9.52
C ILE A 110 6.52 -20.61 -9.85
N LYS A 111 6.43 -21.63 -8.99
CA LYS A 111 5.47 -22.75 -9.16
C LYS A 111 4.02 -22.27 -9.14
N TYR A 112 3.70 -21.29 -8.30
CA TYR A 112 2.37 -20.73 -8.18
C TYR A 112 2.00 -19.91 -9.43
N GLU A 113 2.93 -19.12 -9.97
CA GLU A 113 2.75 -18.35 -11.20
C GLU A 113 2.55 -19.29 -12.40
N GLU A 114 3.37 -20.32 -12.57
CA GLU A 114 3.23 -21.34 -13.63
C GLU A 114 1.85 -22.02 -13.62
N ARG A 115 1.35 -22.40 -12.45
CA ARG A 115 0.01 -23.01 -12.30
C ARG A 115 -1.11 -22.04 -12.69
N ASN A 116 -0.98 -20.77 -12.32
CA ASN A 116 -2.01 -19.77 -12.62
C ASN A 116 -1.96 -19.26 -14.07
N SER A 117 -0.81 -19.29 -14.74
CA SER A 117 -0.67 -18.97 -16.17
C SER A 117 -1.50 -19.89 -17.07
N SER A 118 -1.77 -21.12 -16.63
CA SER A 118 -2.66 -22.06 -17.34
C SER A 118 -4.14 -21.78 -17.14
N SER A 119 -4.53 -21.12 -16.03
CA SER A 119 -5.93 -20.74 -15.73
C SER A 119 -6.28 -19.31 -16.16
N ASN A 120 -5.29 -18.43 -16.33
CA ASN A 120 -5.51 -17.00 -16.63
C ASN A 120 -5.75 -16.66 -18.11
N LYS A 121 -5.70 -17.63 -19.03
CA LYS A 121 -5.99 -17.40 -20.46
C LYS A 121 -7.40 -16.85 -20.75
N SER A 122 -8.34 -16.95 -19.81
CA SER A 122 -9.69 -16.37 -19.95
C SER A 122 -9.84 -14.94 -19.43
N ASN A 123 -8.90 -14.42 -18.62
CA ASN A 123 -9.01 -13.09 -17.98
C ASN A 123 -8.05 -12.04 -18.54
N GLU A 124 -7.15 -12.40 -19.46
CA GLU A 124 -6.29 -11.43 -20.16
C GLU A 124 -7.05 -10.60 -21.22
N ASN A 125 -8.28 -11.01 -21.60
CA ASN A 125 -9.08 -10.33 -22.62
C ASN A 125 -9.79 -9.04 -22.14
N ASP A 126 -9.78 -8.74 -20.84
CA ASP A 126 -10.43 -7.53 -20.29
C ASP A 126 -9.51 -6.29 -20.25
N TYR A 127 -8.25 -6.40 -20.68
CA TYR A 127 -7.33 -5.24 -20.82
C TYR A 127 -7.46 -4.53 -22.18
N SER A 128 -8.64 -4.52 -22.79
CA SER A 128 -8.82 -4.04 -24.18
C SER A 128 -8.99 -2.52 -24.31
N TYR A 129 -9.07 -1.74 -23.23
CA TYR A 129 -9.12 -0.28 -23.30
C TYR A 129 -8.36 0.39 -22.15
N ILE A 130 -7.06 0.60 -22.32
CA ILE A 130 -6.37 1.67 -21.58
C ILE A 130 -6.72 2.96 -22.34
N GLU A 131 -7.78 3.66 -21.91
CA GLU A 131 -7.89 5.08 -22.28
C GLU A 131 -6.63 5.78 -21.74
N GLU A 132 -5.81 6.34 -22.64
CA GLU A 132 -4.74 7.22 -22.24
C GLU A 132 -5.37 8.40 -21.48
N ILE A 133 -5.26 8.36 -20.16
CA ILE A 133 -5.71 9.46 -19.31
C ILE A 133 -4.84 10.67 -19.67
N GLU A 134 -5.42 11.65 -20.37
CA GLU A 134 -4.68 12.88 -20.68
C GLU A 134 -4.12 13.47 -19.38
N PRO A 135 -2.81 13.76 -19.33
CA PRO A 135 -2.22 14.35 -18.14
C PRO A 135 -2.90 15.69 -17.86
N ARG A 136 -3.38 15.87 -16.62
CA ARG A 136 -4.00 17.14 -16.20
C ARG A 136 -3.08 18.30 -16.55
N LYS A 137 -3.58 19.25 -17.36
CA LYS A 137 -2.83 20.45 -17.75
C LYS A 137 -2.47 21.24 -16.48
N LYS A 138 -1.17 21.46 -16.27
CA LYS A 138 -0.67 22.27 -15.16
C LYS A 138 -1.00 23.75 -15.42
N ALA A 139 -1.36 24.49 -14.38
CA ALA A 139 -1.56 25.93 -14.46
C ALA A 139 -0.25 26.65 -14.84
N LYS A 140 -0.32 27.82 -15.49
CA LYS A 140 0.88 28.58 -15.89
C LYS A 140 1.49 29.31 -14.69
N LEU A 141 2.78 29.67 -14.75
CA LEU A 141 3.51 30.28 -13.64
C LEU A 141 2.86 31.57 -13.11
N TYR A 142 2.36 32.43 -14.00
CA TYR A 142 1.65 33.66 -13.61
C TYR A 142 0.32 33.40 -12.90
N GLN A 143 -0.26 32.20 -13.02
CA GLN A 143 -1.44 31.77 -12.27
C GLN A 143 -1.03 31.17 -10.91
N GLN A 144 0.06 30.39 -10.88
CA GLN A 144 0.56 29.76 -9.66
C GLN A 144 1.19 30.76 -8.68
N PHE A 145 2.01 31.71 -9.17
CA PHE A 145 2.76 32.65 -8.36
C PHE A 145 1.90 33.51 -7.41
N PRO A 146 0.87 34.24 -7.88
CA PRO A 146 0.04 35.04 -6.98
C PRO A 146 -0.70 34.17 -5.96
N VAL A 147 -1.16 32.97 -6.33
CA VAL A 147 -1.84 32.04 -5.41
C VAL A 147 -0.88 31.54 -4.32
N LEU A 148 0.34 31.14 -4.70
CA LEU A 148 1.35 30.69 -3.75
C LEU A 148 1.83 31.82 -2.84
N LEU A 149 2.00 33.03 -3.38
CA LEU A 149 2.37 34.23 -2.62
C LEU A 149 1.29 34.56 -1.58
N LEU A 150 0.01 34.61 -2.00
CA LEU A 150 -1.11 34.86 -1.09
C LEU A 150 -1.25 33.76 -0.02
N ARG A 151 -1.07 32.49 -0.38
CA ARG A 151 -1.07 31.38 0.58
C ARG A 151 0.05 31.51 1.60
N SER A 152 1.27 31.82 1.14
CA SER A 152 2.44 32.02 1.98
C SER A 152 2.25 33.22 2.93
N TRP A 153 1.77 34.34 2.40
CA TRP A 153 1.47 35.55 3.15
C TRP A 153 0.41 35.29 4.23
N ARG A 154 -0.68 34.60 3.88
CA ARG A 154 -1.75 34.23 4.82
C ARG A 154 -1.27 33.27 5.91
N SER A 155 -0.41 32.30 5.57
CA SER A 155 0.21 31.40 6.55
C SER A 155 1.08 32.19 7.54
N THR A 156 1.92 33.08 7.01
CA THR A 156 2.84 33.90 7.80
C THR A 156 2.11 34.83 8.77
N ILE A 157 1.05 35.51 8.31
CA ILE A 157 0.24 36.39 9.18
C ILE A 157 -0.45 35.61 10.31
N ARG A 158 -0.86 34.36 10.05
CA ARG A 158 -1.50 33.50 11.05
C ARG A 158 -0.53 32.95 12.09
N GLU A 159 0.77 33.11 11.89
CA GLU A 159 1.84 32.69 12.81
C GLU A 159 2.57 33.92 13.40
N PRO A 160 1.93 34.68 14.32
CA PRO A 160 2.44 35.97 14.77
C PRO A 160 3.79 35.89 15.50
N ILE A 161 4.12 34.75 16.12
CA ILE A 161 5.40 34.54 16.82
C ILE A 161 6.55 34.45 15.82
N LEU A 162 6.41 33.60 14.80
CA LEU A 162 7.41 33.42 13.72
C LEU A 162 7.54 34.67 12.86
N PHE A 163 6.44 35.38 12.64
CA PHE A 163 6.47 36.66 11.93
C PHE A 163 7.23 37.74 12.72
N LYS A 164 6.93 37.90 14.00
CA LYS A 164 7.63 38.84 14.88
C LYS A 164 9.11 38.49 15.01
N SER A 165 9.47 37.21 15.16
CA SER A 165 10.87 36.80 15.24
C SER A 165 11.63 37.13 13.96
N ARG A 166 11.04 36.93 12.78
CA ARG A 166 11.67 37.28 11.49
C ARG A 166 11.84 38.79 11.30
N ILE A 167 10.92 39.61 11.81
CA ILE A 167 11.02 41.07 11.73
C ILE A 167 12.00 41.63 12.75
N LEU A 168 12.09 41.03 13.94
CA LEU A 168 12.94 41.51 15.04
C LEU A 168 14.39 40.98 14.98
N GLN A 169 14.67 39.95 14.18
CA GLN A 169 16.01 39.35 14.03
C GLN A 169 16.82 39.96 12.87
N VAL A 170 16.24 40.92 12.13
CA VAL A 170 16.90 41.77 11.14
C VAL A 170 17.13 43.15 11.74
#